data_AF-A0A2D9RXX4-F1
#
_entry.id   AF-A0A2D9RXX4-F1
#
_cell.length_a   1.000
_cell.length_b   1.000
_cell.length_c   1.000
_cell.angle_alpha   90.00
_cell.angle_beta   90.00
_cell.angle_gamma   90.00
#
_symmetry.space_group_name_H-M   'P 1'
#
loop_
_entity.id
_entity.type
_entity.pdbx_description
1 polymer ?
#
loop_
_entity_poly.entity_id
_entity_poly.type
_entity_poly.pdbx_seq_one_letter_code
_entity_poly.pdbx_strand_id
1 'polypeptide(L)'
;MQTVNLAALQMTSGPDVDANLDFVETQLAEAALPAHTVVVLPECFACFGTRDGFLLTIAEPPGDGPIQARLAKIAARFECYLVAGTIPATCDDAQKFTASCFVFGPDGKTLDCYQKIHLFDAAVADNTKAYKESKYTQA
;
A
#
# COMPACT_ATOMS: atom_id res chain seq x y z
N MET A 1 3.20 28.68 12.41
CA MET A 1 3.19 27.30 11.90
C MET A 1 1.85 26.68 12.23
N GLN A 2 1.23 25.97 11.29
CA GLN A 2 0.07 25.14 11.59
C GLN A 2 0.56 23.81 12.16
N THR A 3 -0.12 23.32 13.20
CA THR A 3 0.11 21.98 13.74
C THR A 3 -0.48 20.95 12.78
N VAL A 4 0.28 19.90 12.47
CA VAL A 4 -0.17 18.78 11.64
C VAL A 4 -0.32 17.55 12.51
N ASN A 5 -1.45 16.84 12.36
CA ASN A 5 -1.65 15.53 12.98
C ASN A 5 -1.10 14.44 12.08
N LEU A 6 -0.40 13.48 12.66
CA LEU A 6 0.15 12.33 11.96
C LEU A 6 -0.19 11.05 12.72
N ALA A 7 -0.66 10.04 12.01
CA ALA A 7 -0.95 8.71 12.52
C ALA A 7 -0.21 7.66 11.67
N ALA A 8 0.67 6.88 12.30
CA ALA A 8 1.29 5.72 11.68
C ALA A 8 0.51 4.47 12.10
N LEU A 9 -0.11 3.79 11.15
CA LEU A 9 -0.87 2.58 11.40
C LEU A 9 0.07 1.38 11.30
N GLN A 10 0.10 0.55 12.35
CA GLN A 10 0.81 -0.72 12.35
C GLN A 10 -0.18 -1.87 12.27
N MET A 11 0.11 -2.87 11.42
CA MET A 11 -0.72 -4.06 11.26
C MET A 11 0.11 -5.28 10.90
N THR A 12 -0.49 -6.45 11.04
CA THR A 12 0.06 -7.71 10.54
C THR A 12 -0.72 -8.11 9.30
N SER A 13 -0.22 -7.74 8.12
CA SER A 13 -0.90 -8.01 6.86
C SER A 13 -0.96 -9.50 6.54
N GLY A 14 -2.13 -9.96 6.16
CA GLY A 14 -2.39 -11.31 5.68
C GLY A 14 -2.48 -11.40 4.16
N PRO A 15 -2.79 -12.58 3.62
CA PRO A 15 -2.93 -12.79 2.18
C PRO A 15 -4.24 -12.24 1.60
N ASP A 16 -5.23 -11.95 2.43
CA ASP A 16 -6.56 -11.47 2.03
C ASP A 16 -6.61 -9.94 1.99
N VAL A 17 -6.84 -9.41 0.79
CA VAL A 17 -6.87 -7.97 0.51
C VAL A 17 -8.02 -7.27 1.22
N ASP A 18 -9.21 -7.86 1.18
CA ASP A 18 -10.39 -7.25 1.78
C ASP A 18 -10.27 -7.23 3.30
N ALA A 19 -9.79 -8.31 3.91
CA ALA A 19 -9.55 -8.35 5.34
C ALA A 19 -8.54 -7.29 5.82
N ASN A 20 -7.47 -7.06 5.03
CA ASN A 20 -6.48 -6.03 5.34
C ASN A 20 -7.06 -4.61 5.20
N LEU A 21 -7.88 -4.35 4.17
CA LEU A 21 -8.55 -3.05 3.99
C LEU A 21 -9.59 -2.78 5.08
N ASP A 22 -10.36 -3.80 5.46
CA ASP A 22 -11.34 -3.70 6.55
C ASP A 22 -10.66 -3.44 7.89
N PHE A 23 -9.48 -4.03 8.13
CA PHE A 23 -8.66 -3.71 9.30
C PHE A 23 -8.27 -2.23 9.30
N VAL A 24 -7.75 -1.69 8.20
CA VAL A 24 -7.39 -0.27 8.10
C VAL A 24 -8.59 0.63 8.39
N GLU A 25 -9.73 0.35 7.78
CA GLU A 25 -10.96 1.13 7.96
C GLU A 25 -11.47 1.08 9.41
N THR A 26 -11.39 -0.09 10.05
CA THR A 26 -11.75 -0.26 11.48
C THR A 26 -10.83 0.56 12.38
N GLN A 27 -9.51 0.46 12.18
CA GLN A 27 -8.54 1.21 13.00
C GLN A 27 -8.72 2.73 12.87
N LEU A 28 -9.03 3.24 11.66
CA LEU A 28 -9.27 4.67 11.46
C LEU A 28 -10.59 5.12 12.11
N ALA A 29 -11.62 4.29 12.08
CA ALA A 29 -12.88 4.57 12.77
C ALA A 29 -12.70 4.62 14.29
N GLU A 30 -11.95 3.67 14.87
CA GLU A 30 -11.68 3.62 16.31
C GLU A 30 -10.76 4.74 16.79
N ALA A 31 -9.77 5.12 15.98
CA ALA A 31 -8.83 6.19 16.33
C ALA A 31 -9.49 7.58 16.37
N ALA A 32 -10.63 7.76 15.69
CA ALA A 32 -11.39 9.02 15.63
C ALA A 32 -10.48 10.24 15.36
N LEU A 33 -9.62 10.11 14.34
CA LEU A 33 -8.61 11.11 14.00
C LEU A 33 -9.25 12.45 13.58
N PRO A 34 -8.61 13.60 13.89
CA PRO A 34 -9.04 14.88 13.35
C PRO A 34 -9.01 14.87 11.81
N ALA A 35 -9.91 15.61 11.18
CA ALA A 35 -9.85 15.85 9.74
C ALA A 35 -8.48 16.43 9.33
N HIS A 36 -8.05 16.12 8.11
CA HIS A 36 -6.75 16.48 7.52
C HIS A 36 -5.54 15.85 8.23
N THR A 37 -5.74 14.81 9.04
CA THR A 37 -4.63 14.00 9.58
C THR A 37 -3.90 13.29 8.44
N VAL A 38 -2.57 13.23 8.52
CA VAL A 38 -1.74 12.39 7.64
C VAL A 38 -1.71 10.99 8.23
N VAL A 39 -2.31 10.03 7.53
CA VAL A 39 -2.32 8.61 7.88
C VAL A 39 -1.30 7.89 7.02
N VAL A 40 -0.39 7.14 7.65
CA VAL A 40 0.64 6.37 6.95
C VAL A 40 0.41 4.88 7.20
N LEU A 41 0.19 4.13 6.11
CA LEU A 41 0.10 2.67 6.12
C LEU A 41 1.49 2.04 5.87
N PRO A 42 1.74 0.80 6.34
CA PRO A 42 3.02 0.14 6.17
C PRO A 42 3.21 -0.42 4.75
N GLU A 43 4.45 -0.78 4.40
CA GLU A 43 4.75 -1.52 3.18
C GLU A 43 3.92 -2.82 3.10
N CYS A 44 3.45 -3.17 1.90
CA CYS A 44 2.66 -4.38 1.64
C CYS A 44 1.39 -4.51 2.50
N PHE A 45 0.84 -3.39 2.99
CA PHE A 45 -0.29 -3.45 3.93
C PHE A 45 -1.49 -4.23 3.34
N ALA A 46 -1.72 -4.10 2.03
CA ALA A 46 -2.86 -4.68 1.33
C ALA A 46 -2.76 -6.19 1.14
N CYS A 47 -1.55 -6.76 1.02
CA CYS A 47 -1.39 -8.20 0.86
C CYS A 47 0.05 -8.62 1.19
N PHE A 48 0.19 -9.61 2.08
CA PHE A 48 1.48 -10.17 2.45
C PHE A 48 1.38 -11.67 2.77
N GLY A 49 2.53 -12.38 2.75
CA GLY A 49 2.59 -13.80 3.11
C GLY A 49 2.02 -14.76 2.05
N THR A 50 2.00 -14.35 0.78
CA THR A 50 1.53 -15.18 -0.35
C THR A 50 2.70 -15.89 -1.06
N ARG A 51 2.37 -16.76 -2.01
CA ARG A 51 3.39 -17.40 -2.87
C ARG A 51 3.97 -16.39 -3.86
N ASP A 52 5.21 -16.65 -4.28
CA ASP A 52 5.89 -15.95 -5.37
C ASP A 52 4.95 -15.67 -6.56
N GLY A 53 4.88 -14.40 -6.98
CA GLY A 53 4.11 -13.97 -8.14
C GLY A 53 2.61 -13.75 -7.89
N PHE A 54 2.05 -14.08 -6.72
CA PHE A 54 0.63 -13.80 -6.42
C PHE A 54 0.31 -12.30 -6.53
N LEU A 55 1.24 -11.42 -6.15
CA LEU A 55 1.05 -9.98 -6.25
C LEU A 55 0.80 -9.49 -7.69
N LEU A 56 1.23 -10.24 -8.72
CA LEU A 56 0.89 -9.94 -10.12
C LEU A 56 -0.61 -10.08 -10.39
N THR A 57 -1.30 -11.00 -9.72
CA THR A 57 -2.73 -11.27 -9.97
C THR A 57 -3.64 -10.22 -9.35
N ILE A 58 -3.12 -9.44 -8.41
CA ILE A 58 -3.83 -8.33 -7.76
C ILE A 58 -3.21 -6.96 -8.11
N ALA A 59 -2.25 -6.93 -9.05
CA ALA A 59 -1.65 -5.68 -9.49
C ALA A 59 -2.67 -4.86 -10.27
N GLU A 60 -2.78 -3.58 -9.94
CA GLU A 60 -3.79 -2.69 -10.51
C GLU A 60 -3.16 -1.65 -11.45
N PRO A 61 -3.83 -1.31 -12.56
CA PRO A 61 -3.51 -0.08 -13.28
C PRO A 61 -3.48 1.14 -12.37
N PRO A 62 -2.48 2.03 -12.47
CA PRO A 62 -2.47 3.27 -11.70
C PRO A 62 -3.74 4.10 -11.95
N GLY A 63 -4.43 4.47 -10.88
CA GLY A 63 -5.70 5.19 -10.92
C GLY A 63 -6.94 4.33 -11.19
N ASP A 64 -6.78 3.03 -11.44
CA ASP A 64 -7.89 2.14 -11.79
C ASP A 64 -7.72 0.75 -11.17
N GLY A 65 -8.46 0.50 -10.08
CA GLY A 65 -8.51 -0.80 -9.44
C GLY A 65 -9.26 -0.80 -8.11
N PRO A 66 -9.72 -1.98 -7.65
CA PRO A 66 -10.54 -2.11 -6.43
C PRO A 66 -9.83 -1.67 -5.14
N ILE A 67 -8.54 -1.97 -4.96
CA ILE A 67 -7.72 -1.54 -3.81
C ILE A 67 -7.62 -0.02 -3.81
N GLN A 68 -7.21 0.58 -4.93
CA GLN A 68 -7.13 2.03 -5.06
C GLN A 68 -8.49 2.72 -4.84
N ALA A 69 -9.58 2.15 -5.38
CA ALA A 69 -10.92 2.68 -5.17
C ALA A 69 -11.38 2.59 -3.70
N ARG A 70 -11.02 1.52 -2.98
CA ARG A 70 -11.28 1.40 -1.54
C ARG A 70 -10.46 2.42 -0.76
N LEU A 71 -9.18 2.61 -1.08
CA LEU A 71 -8.31 3.59 -0.42
C LEU A 71 -8.80 5.04 -0.64
N ALA A 72 -9.21 5.38 -1.86
CA ALA A 72 -9.82 6.67 -2.18
C ALA A 72 -11.07 6.92 -1.33
N LYS A 73 -11.94 5.91 -1.18
CA LYS A 73 -13.14 5.99 -0.34
C LYS A 73 -12.80 6.14 1.14
N ILE A 74 -11.79 5.41 1.64
CA ILE A 74 -11.32 5.52 3.02
C ILE A 74 -10.79 6.93 3.29
N ALA A 75 -9.92 7.47 2.41
CA ALA A 75 -9.37 8.81 2.56
C ALA A 75 -10.47 9.89 2.58
N ALA A 76 -11.45 9.79 1.67
CA ALA A 76 -12.61 10.69 1.64
C ALA A 76 -13.52 10.55 2.87
N ARG A 77 -13.78 9.31 3.32
CA ARG A 77 -14.65 9.02 4.47
C ARG A 77 -14.12 9.60 5.77
N PHE A 78 -12.80 9.54 5.98
CA PHE A 78 -12.13 10.03 7.18
C PHE A 78 -11.50 11.42 6.99
N GLU A 79 -11.75 12.07 5.85
CA GLU A 79 -11.20 13.38 5.48
C GLU A 79 -9.69 13.48 5.73
N CYS A 80 -8.92 12.43 5.41
CA CYS A 80 -7.50 12.32 5.74
C CYS A 80 -6.61 12.31 4.50
N TYR A 81 -5.33 12.65 4.70
CA TYR A 81 -4.30 12.39 3.70
C TYR A 81 -3.77 10.97 3.93
N LEU A 82 -4.00 10.06 2.99
CA LEU A 82 -3.65 8.65 3.14
C LEU A 82 -2.41 8.30 2.31
N VAL A 83 -1.29 8.05 2.99
CA VAL A 83 -0.06 7.52 2.40
C VAL A 83 -0.16 5.99 2.44
N ALA A 84 -0.53 5.39 1.32
CA ALA A 84 -0.95 4.00 1.24
C ALA A 84 0.22 3.01 1.08
N GLY A 85 1.23 3.10 1.95
CA GLY A 85 2.27 2.09 2.07
C GLY A 85 2.84 1.66 0.72
N THR A 86 2.79 0.35 0.42
CA THR A 86 2.93 -0.11 -0.97
C THR A 86 1.82 -1.08 -1.36
N ILE A 87 1.35 -0.95 -2.60
CA ILE A 87 0.47 -1.90 -3.28
C ILE A 87 1.07 -2.24 -4.66
N PRO A 88 0.81 -3.43 -5.22
CA PRO A 88 1.28 -3.77 -6.55
C PRO A 88 0.51 -2.95 -7.60
N ALA A 89 1.22 -2.23 -8.45
CA ALA A 89 0.64 -1.56 -9.62
C ALA A 89 1.24 -2.10 -10.92
N THR A 90 0.42 -2.25 -11.97
CA THR A 90 0.89 -2.74 -13.26
C THR A 90 1.90 -1.78 -13.89
N CYS A 91 2.85 -2.32 -14.64
CA CYS A 91 3.79 -1.58 -15.47
C CYS A 91 3.82 -2.13 -16.90
N ASP A 92 4.68 -1.58 -17.76
CA ASP A 92 4.80 -1.99 -19.16
C ASP A 92 5.22 -3.46 -19.33
N ASP A 93 5.91 -4.05 -18.34
CA ASP A 93 6.28 -5.46 -18.33
C ASP A 93 5.16 -6.29 -17.68
N ALA A 94 4.44 -7.08 -18.49
CA ALA A 94 3.36 -7.95 -18.05
C ALA A 94 3.77 -9.08 -17.08
N GLN A 95 5.07 -9.32 -16.89
CA GLN A 95 5.59 -10.26 -15.89
C GLN A 95 5.99 -9.57 -14.58
N LYS A 96 5.85 -8.24 -14.51
CA LYS A 96 6.22 -7.44 -13.35
C LYS A 96 5.10 -6.50 -12.90
N PHE A 97 5.26 -6.03 -11.68
CA PHE A 97 4.51 -4.92 -11.11
C PHE A 97 5.50 -3.95 -10.46
N THR A 98 5.05 -2.77 -10.07
CA THR A 98 5.82 -1.84 -9.23
C THR A 98 5.30 -1.89 -7.80
N ALA A 99 6.19 -1.85 -6.81
CA ALA A 99 5.79 -1.62 -5.43
C ALA A 99 5.50 -0.11 -5.25
N SER A 100 4.23 0.26 -5.37
CA SER A 100 3.78 1.65 -5.51
C SER A 100 3.14 2.19 -4.24
N CYS A 101 3.59 3.35 -3.80
CA CYS A 101 3.02 4.14 -2.71
C CYS A 101 2.14 5.26 -3.29
N PHE A 102 0.83 5.06 -3.27
CA PHE A 102 -0.12 6.09 -3.66
C PHE A 102 -0.44 7.00 -2.47
N VAL A 103 -0.54 8.31 -2.73
CA VAL A 103 -1.01 9.29 -1.75
C VAL A 103 -2.40 9.75 -2.16
N PHE A 104 -3.38 9.58 -1.29
CA PHE A 104 -4.75 10.07 -1.51
C PHE A 104 -5.02 11.30 -0.64
N GLY A 105 -5.71 12.28 -1.22
CA GLY A 105 -6.17 13.47 -0.51
C GLY A 105 -7.47 13.22 0.25
N PRO A 106 -7.89 14.20 1.08
CA PRO A 106 -9.13 14.13 1.86
C PRO A 106 -10.40 14.13 1.00
N ASP A 107 -10.30 14.42 -0.30
CA ASP A 107 -11.38 14.27 -1.27
C ASP A 107 -11.37 12.92 -2.00
N GLY A 108 -10.46 12.02 -1.61
CA GLY A 108 -10.26 10.71 -2.21
C GLY A 108 -9.46 10.72 -3.52
N LYS A 109 -9.03 11.88 -4.02
CA LYS A 109 -8.22 11.93 -5.24
C LYS A 109 -6.78 11.51 -4.96
N THR A 110 -6.17 10.81 -5.90
CA THR A 110 -4.72 10.58 -5.89
C THR A 110 -3.98 11.91 -6.07
N LEU A 111 -3.10 12.21 -5.13
CA LEU A 111 -2.22 13.39 -5.16
C LEU A 111 -0.87 13.07 -5.80
N ASP A 112 -0.33 11.89 -5.51
CA ASP A 112 0.96 11.45 -6.03
C ASP A 112 1.10 9.92 -5.96
N CYS A 113 2.12 9.40 -6.65
CA CYS A 113 2.52 8.00 -6.59
C CYS A 113 4.05 7.87 -6.66
N TYR A 114 4.62 7.20 -5.66
CA TYR A 114 6.04 6.85 -5.63
C TYR A 114 6.23 5.35 -5.90
N GLN A 115 7.11 5.03 -6.85
CA GLN A 115 7.50 3.65 -7.15
C GLN A 115 8.82 3.33 -6.47
N LYS A 116 8.90 2.19 -5.77
CA LYS A 116 10.10 1.77 -5.04
C LYS A 116 11.28 1.54 -5.99
N ILE A 117 12.26 2.43 -5.93
CA ILE A 117 13.43 2.43 -6.84
C ILE A 117 14.58 1.49 -6.41
N HIS A 118 14.61 1.05 -5.14
CA HIS A 118 15.61 0.13 -4.61
C HIS A 118 14.93 -1.14 -4.12
N LEU A 119 15.07 -2.21 -4.89
CA LEU A 119 14.44 -3.49 -4.60
C LEU A 119 15.32 -4.35 -3.67
N PHE A 120 14.66 -5.20 -2.90
CA PHE A 120 15.29 -6.10 -1.95
C PHE A 120 15.76 -7.39 -2.65
N ASP A 121 16.98 -7.33 -3.16
CA ASP A 121 17.72 -8.48 -3.66
C ASP A 121 18.88 -8.77 -2.71
N ALA A 122 18.75 -9.81 -1.88
CA ALA A 122 19.71 -10.11 -0.82
C ALA A 122 19.99 -11.61 -0.71
N ALA A 123 21.27 -11.94 -0.53
CA ALA A 123 21.69 -13.27 -0.08
C ALA A 123 21.81 -13.26 1.44
N VAL A 124 21.13 -14.18 2.11
CA VAL A 124 21.10 -14.27 3.57
C VAL A 124 21.40 -15.69 4.03
N ALA A 125 21.91 -15.82 5.25
CA ALA A 125 22.23 -17.12 5.85
C ALA A 125 21.02 -17.74 6.58
N ASP A 126 19.84 -17.71 5.95
CA ASP A 126 18.61 -18.35 6.44
C ASP A 126 18.19 -19.53 5.54
N ASN A 127 17.02 -20.11 5.81
CA ASN A 127 16.48 -21.23 5.01
C ASN A 127 16.11 -20.84 3.58
N THR A 128 15.79 -19.56 3.35
CA THR A 128 15.42 -19.01 2.04
C THR A 128 16.65 -18.78 1.16
N LYS A 129 17.82 -18.52 1.78
CA LYS A 129 19.15 -18.30 1.16
C LYS A 129 19.26 -17.04 0.30
N ALA A 130 18.26 -16.76 -0.54
CA ALA A 130 18.23 -15.60 -1.41
C ALA A 130 16.80 -15.06 -1.56
N TYR A 131 16.65 -13.77 -1.30
CA TYR A 131 15.49 -12.98 -1.65
C TYR A 131 15.78 -12.25 -2.97
N LYS A 132 14.83 -12.29 -3.90
CA LYS A 132 14.94 -11.63 -5.21
C LYS A 132 13.63 -10.93 -5.55
N GLU A 133 13.35 -9.83 -4.87
CA GLU A 133 12.17 -9.00 -5.14
C GLU A 133 12.11 -8.58 -6.62
N SER A 134 13.28 -8.31 -7.23
CA SER A 134 13.39 -7.88 -8.64
C SER A 134 12.90 -8.90 -9.68
N LYS A 135 12.63 -10.14 -9.26
CA LYS A 135 12.05 -11.19 -10.11
C LYS A 135 10.66 -10.83 -10.61
N TYR A 136 9.83 -10.22 -9.76
CA TYR A 136 8.45 -9.83 -10.08
C TYR A 136 8.20 -8.33 -9.91
N THR A 137 9.14 -7.60 -9.31
CA THR A 137 9.02 -6.16 -9.11
C THR A 137 9.93 -5.39 -10.08
N GLN A 138 9.41 -4.30 -10.64
CA GLN A 138 10.14 -3.28 -11.39
C GLN A 138 10.42 -2.07 -10.49
N ALA A 139 11.65 -1.54 -10.61
CA ALA A 139 12.12 -0.33 -9.95
C ALA A 139 11.86 0.92 -10.79
#